data_AF-A0A7C4H6W9-F1
#
_entry.id   AF-A0A7C4H6W9-F1
#
_cell.length_a   1.000
_cell.length_b   1.000
_cell.length_c   1.000
_cell.angle_alpha   90.00
_cell.angle_beta   90.00
_cell.angle_gamma   90.00
#
_symmetry.space_group_name_H-M   'P 1'
#
loop_
_entity.id
_entity.type
_entity.pdbx_description
1 polymer ?
#
loop_
_entity_poly.entity_id
_entity_poly.type
_entity_poly.pdbx_seq_one_letter_code
_entity_poly.pdbx_strand_id
1 'polypeptide(L)'
;MEHESKVILENFGFEVIHAYFASSADEAARIAEKIGYPVVLKVLSKEIIHKSDAGGVKLNLRDEKSLRLAFQELELAFRDRG
;
A
#
# COMPACT_ATOMS: atom_id res chain seq x y z
N MET A 1 -15.00 0.02 -3.35
CA MET A 1 -15.34 0.80 -2.13
C MET A 1 -14.23 1.77 -1.72
N GLU A 2 -12.95 1.37 -1.61
CA GLU A 2 -11.88 2.32 -1.21
C GLU A 2 -11.53 3.39 -2.27
N HIS A 3 -11.90 3.16 -3.54
CA HIS A 3 -11.61 4.07 -4.64
C HIS A 3 -12.65 5.19 -4.80
N GLU A 4 -13.91 4.94 -4.45
CA GLU A 4 -15.01 5.87 -4.69
C GLU A 4 -15.11 6.94 -3.59
N SER A 5 -14.73 6.62 -2.35
CA SER A 5 -14.73 7.60 -1.25
C SER A 5 -13.63 8.67 -1.37
N LYS A 6 -12.57 8.42 -2.16
CA LYS A 6 -11.47 9.39 -2.33
C LYS A 6 -11.84 10.54 -3.26
N VAL A 7 -12.62 10.26 -4.31
CA VAL A 7 -13.03 11.25 -5.31
C VAL A 7 -13.90 12.35 -4.69
N ILE A 8 -14.71 12.02 -3.67
CA ILE A 8 -15.55 13.00 -2.98
C ILE A 8 -14.71 13.93 -2.08
N LEU A 9 -13.62 13.45 -1.50
CA LEU A 9 -12.81 14.20 -0.53
C LEU A 9 -11.82 15.19 -1.19
N GLU A 10 -11.35 14.91 -2.41
CA GLU A 10 -10.47 15.81 -3.18
C GLU A 10 -11.17 17.15 -3.51
N ASN A 11 -12.48 17.10 -3.70
CA ASN A 11 -13.27 18.26 -4.11
C ASN A 11 -13.58 19.26 -2.97
N PHE A 12 -13.16 18.97 -1.74
CA PHE A 12 -13.38 19.80 -0.54
C PHE A 12 -12.10 20.42 0.05
N GLY A 13 -10.96 20.34 -0.64
CA GLY A 13 -9.72 21.00 -0.20
C GLY A 13 -8.94 20.28 0.90
N PHE A 14 -9.22 18.98 1.11
CA PHE A 14 -8.39 18.13 1.97
C PHE A 14 -7.27 17.51 1.14
N GLU A 15 -6.05 17.48 1.70
CA GLU A 15 -4.89 16.82 1.08
C GLU A 15 -5.15 15.32 1.02
N VAL A 16 -5.64 14.82 -0.12
CA VAL A 16 -5.98 13.41 -0.27
C VAL A 16 -4.70 12.63 -0.50
N ILE A 17 -4.39 11.73 0.44
CA ILE A 17 -3.26 10.81 0.35
C ILE A 17 -3.40 10.02 -0.96
N HIS A 18 -2.54 10.32 -1.93
CA HIS A 18 -2.50 9.61 -3.21
C HIS A 18 -2.10 8.16 -2.93
N ALA A 19 -2.95 7.21 -3.32
CA ALA A 19 -2.62 5.80 -3.25
C ALA A 19 -2.17 5.34 -4.64
N TYR A 20 -1.00 4.73 -4.70
CA TYR A 20 -0.43 4.18 -5.91
C TYR A 20 -0.43 2.65 -5.84
N PHE A 21 -0.50 2.02 -7.01
CA PHE A 21 -0.43 0.56 -7.12
C PHE A 21 0.98 0.15 -7.51
N ALA A 22 1.47 -0.91 -6.87
CA ALA A 22 2.73 -1.54 -7.20
C ALA A 22 2.51 -3.04 -7.36
N SER A 23 2.99 -3.57 -8.46
CA SER A 23 2.95 -5.00 -8.83
C SER A 23 4.28 -5.71 -8.53
N SER A 24 5.31 -4.98 -8.13
CA SER A 24 6.61 -5.53 -7.72
C SER A 24 7.29 -4.66 -6.67
N ALA A 25 8.25 -5.23 -5.95
CA ALA A 25 9.05 -4.50 -4.97
C ALA A 25 9.83 -3.33 -5.61
N ASP A 26 10.29 -3.47 -6.86
CA ASP A 26 10.96 -2.40 -7.60
C ASP A 26 10.02 -1.24 -7.94
N GLU A 27 8.79 -1.56 -8.34
CA GLU A 27 7.78 -0.54 -8.60
C GLU A 27 7.39 0.18 -7.31
N ALA A 28 7.20 -0.57 -6.22
CA ALA A 28 6.92 0.00 -4.90
C ALA A 28 8.04 0.94 -4.43
N ALA A 29 9.31 0.56 -4.63
CA ALA A 29 10.46 1.40 -4.30
C ALA A 29 10.50 2.69 -5.14
N ARG A 30 10.31 2.60 -6.46
CA ARG A 30 10.26 3.78 -7.35
C ARG A 30 9.12 4.74 -6.99
N ILE A 31 7.98 4.20 -6.55
CA ILE A 31 6.85 5.00 -6.09
C ILE A 31 7.19 5.68 -4.76
N ALA A 32 7.75 4.94 -3.80
CA ALA A 32 8.12 5.47 -2.50
C ALA A 32 9.19 6.56 -2.59
N GLU A 33 10.17 6.44 -3.50
CA GLU A 33 11.14 7.49 -3.82
C GLU A 33 10.47 8.79 -4.30
N LYS A 34 9.38 8.69 -5.07
CA LYS A 34 8.63 9.87 -5.55
C LYS A 34 7.74 10.49 -4.47
N ILE A 35 7.18 9.67 -3.59
CA ILE A 35 6.30 10.12 -2.49
C ILE A 35 7.13 10.70 -1.34
N GLY A 36 8.30 10.12 -1.09
CA GLY A 36 9.08 10.33 0.12
C GLY A 36 8.69 9.37 1.25
N TYR A 37 9.65 9.06 2.11
CA TYR A 37 9.46 8.22 3.29
C TYR A 37 9.12 9.07 4.54
N PRO A 38 8.41 8.51 5.54
CA PRO A 38 7.94 7.13 5.63
C PRO A 38 6.67 6.85 4.82
N VAL A 39 6.54 5.62 4.32
CA VAL A 39 5.37 5.15 3.58
C VAL A 39 4.65 4.00 4.28
N VAL A 40 3.41 3.77 3.84
CA VAL A 40 2.57 2.61 4.23
C VAL A 40 2.39 1.72 3.01
N LEU A 41 2.64 0.42 3.16
CA LEU A 41 2.37 -0.59 2.14
C LEU A 41 1.18 -1.44 2.57
N LYS A 42 0.22 -1.68 1.66
CA LYS A 42 -0.91 -2.56 1.93
C LYS A 42 -1.23 -3.46 0.74
N VAL A 43 -1.69 -4.67 1.03
CA VAL A 43 -2.18 -5.62 0.02
C VAL A 43 -3.50 -5.13 -0.56
N LEU A 44 -3.61 -5.20 -1.87
CA LEU A 44 -4.85 -4.98 -2.59
C LEU A 44 -5.42 -6.33 -3.07
N SER A 45 -6.32 -6.92 -2.29
CA SER A 45 -7.12 -8.07 -2.71
C SER A 45 -8.61 -7.73 -2.62
N LYS A 46 -9.40 -8.21 -3.58
CA LYS A 46 -10.88 -8.06 -3.58
C LYS A 46 -11.56 -8.83 -2.45
N GLU A 47 -10.91 -9.87 -1.93
CA GLU A 47 -11.49 -10.79 -0.94
C GLU A 47 -11.12 -10.45 0.51
N ILE A 48 -10.07 -9.63 0.70
CA ILE A 48 -9.60 -9.24 2.04
C ILE A 48 -10.35 -7.97 2.46
N ILE A 49 -11.55 -8.16 2.99
CA ILE A 49 -12.45 -7.08 3.45
C ILE A 49 -11.89 -6.33 4.67
N HIS A 50 -11.00 -6.96 5.46
CA HIS A 50 -10.31 -6.33 6.61
C HIS A 50 -8.79 -6.51 6.52
N LYS A 51 -8.13 -5.66 5.73
CA LYS A 51 -6.70 -5.72 5.38
C LYS A 51 -5.75 -5.64 6.58
N SER A 52 -6.18 -5.00 7.67
CA SER A 52 -5.46 -4.94 8.95
C SER A 52 -5.48 -6.27 9.69
N ASP A 53 -6.61 -6.98 9.66
CA ASP A 53 -6.87 -8.13 10.53
C ASP A 53 -6.13 -9.39 10.07
N ALA A 54 -5.63 -9.39 8.83
CA ALA A 54 -4.82 -10.45 8.24
C ALA A 54 -3.31 -10.11 8.12
N GLY A 55 -2.84 -8.97 8.65
CA GLY A 55 -1.43 -8.56 8.50
C GLY A 55 -1.08 -8.03 7.10
N GLY A 56 -2.08 -7.65 6.30
CA GLY A 56 -1.94 -7.11 4.95
C GLY A 56 -1.51 -5.65 4.90
N VAL A 57 -1.12 -5.05 6.01
CA VAL A 57 -0.67 -3.65 6.12
C VAL A 57 0.67 -3.59 6.84
N LYS A 58 1.62 -2.88 6.25
CA LYS A 58 2.96 -2.62 6.79
C LYS A 58 3.13 -1.11 6.91
N LEU A 59 3.30 -0.64 8.15
CA LEU A 59 3.33 0.78 8.50
C LEU A 59 4.77 1.26 8.73
N ASN A 60 4.99 2.58 8.65
CA ASN A 60 6.26 3.22 9.03
C ASN A 60 7.49 2.62 8.34
N LEU A 61 7.38 2.37 7.02
CA LEU A 61 8.50 1.96 6.19
C LEU A 61 9.34 3.20 5.91
N ARG A 62 10.55 3.24 6.45
CA ARG A 62 11.38 4.47 6.50
C ARG A 62 12.41 4.58 5.39
N ASP A 63 12.62 3.48 4.67
CA ASP A 63 13.62 3.38 3.61
C ASP A 63 13.24 2.28 2.60
N GLU A 64 13.96 2.26 1.49
CA GLU A 64 13.77 1.28 0.42
C GLU A 64 13.93 -0.17 0.93
N LYS A 65 14.89 -0.40 1.84
CA LYS A 65 15.19 -1.75 2.35
C LYS A 65 14.01 -2.33 3.14
N SER A 66 13.47 -1.58 4.10
CA SER A 66 12.31 -1.96 4.89
C SER A 66 11.07 -2.15 4.02
N LEU A 67 10.91 -1.31 2.99
CA LEU A 67 9.81 -1.45 2.03
C LEU A 67 9.91 -2.73 1.19
N ARG A 68 11.09 -3.06 0.67
CA ARG A 68 11.30 -4.28 -0.12
C ARG A 68 11.07 -5.54 0.71
N LEU A 69 11.55 -5.57 1.95
CA LEU A 69 11.31 -6.67 2.88
C LEU A 69 9.81 -6.82 3.17
N ALA A 70 9.13 -5.71 3.48
CA ALA A 70 7.69 -5.70 3.70
C ALA A 70 6.90 -6.19 2.49
N PHE A 71 7.31 -5.82 1.26
CA PHE A 71 6.68 -6.30 0.03
C PHE A 71 6.81 -7.82 -0.12
N GLN A 72 8.01 -8.37 0.09
CA GLN A 72 8.24 -9.81 0.01
C GLN A 72 7.46 -10.59 1.07
N GLU A 73 7.40 -10.08 2.31
CA GLU A 73 6.59 -10.68 3.37
C GLU A 73 5.11 -10.74 2.99
N LEU A 74 4.59 -9.67 2.40
CA LEU A 74 3.20 -9.62 1.92
C LEU A 74 3.00 -10.55 0.72
N GLU A 75 3.91 -10.59 -0.25
CA GLU A 75 3.79 -11.57 -1.35
C GLU A 75 3.74 -13.01 -0.82
N LEU A 76 4.64 -13.37 0.09
CA LEU A 76 4.67 -14.72 0.66
C LEU A 76 3.40 -15.04 1.46
N ALA A 77 2.92 -14.09 2.28
CA ALA A 77 1.75 -14.30 3.11
C ALA A 77 0.43 -14.44 2.32
N PHE A 78 0.39 -13.88 1.10
CA PHE A 78 -0.84 -13.78 0.30
C PHE A 78 -0.78 -14.49 -1.06
N ARG A 79 0.34 -15.16 -1.42
CA ARG A 79 0.51 -15.93 -2.66
C ARG A 79 -0.53 -17.05 -2.84
N ASP A 80 -0.94 -17.69 -1.76
CA ASP A 80 -1.80 -18.88 -1.78
C ASP A 80 -3.25 -18.61 -1.32
N ARG A 81 -3.64 -17.32 -1.18
CA ARG A 81 -4.97 -16.91 -0.70
C ARG A 81 -5.80 -16.21 -1.78
N GLY A 82 -5.59 -16.58 -3.04
CA GLY A 82 -6.32 -16.07 -4.21
C GLY A 82 -6.58 -17.16 -5.22
#